data_AF-A0A2A2AFC3-F1
#
_entry.id   AF-A0A2A2AFC3-F1
#
_cell.length_a   1.000
_cell.length_b   1.000
_cell.length_c   1.000
_cell.angle_alpha   90.00
_cell.angle_beta   90.00
_cell.angle_gamma   90.00
#
_symmetry.space_group_name_H-M   'P 1'
#
loop_
_entity.id
_entity.type
_entity.pdbx_description
1 polymer ?
#
loop_
_entity_poly.entity_id
_entity_poly.type
_entity_poly.pdbx_seq_one_letter_code
_entity_poly.pdbx_strand_id
1 'polypeptide(L)'
;MSLKSFLQSRNIEFSLRRYGIEALNYMTLGLFGSLIIGLILKTVGGWTGQPWLIEAGTMAQQSMGAAIGVAVAYGLQGPPIVVFASAAIGALGAKLGGPVGCFVAVAAATEASKLVSKTTPIDIIVTPATALAVGFLTAKGLAPFIGNVLEVTGNTIQWAMTLQPLLMSIILAVVMGMILTGPTSSAALAISLNLGGLAGGAATAGCAAQMIGFAAMSYRENGVSGLLSQGLGTSMLQLPNIVRNPRIWIPPILSAAILGPVATLGFGMQNVPTGSGMGTSGFVGQVGTLAAMGESGQVWLSIALLHFILPAALALLFASVLRRWGWIRPGDLKINPRM
;
A
#
# COMPACT_ATOMS: atom_id res chain seq x y z
N MET A 1 21.87 -13.82 31.96
CA MET A 1 21.62 -12.91 30.82
C MET A 1 20.12 -12.60 30.81
N SER A 2 19.71 -11.34 30.81
CA SER A 2 18.29 -10.96 30.75
C SER A 2 17.67 -11.37 29.41
N LEU A 3 16.41 -11.80 29.39
CA LEU A 3 15.69 -12.17 28.15
C LEU A 3 15.80 -11.07 27.08
N LYS A 4 15.75 -9.80 27.51
CA LYS A 4 15.91 -8.64 26.62
C LYS A 4 17.30 -8.57 26.00
N SER A 5 18.35 -8.81 26.78
CA SER A 5 19.74 -8.82 26.28
C SER A 5 20.01 -10.01 25.34
N PHE A 6 19.35 -11.15 25.56
CA PHE A 6 19.44 -12.30 24.66
C PHE A 6 18.75 -12.04 23.31
N LEU A 7 17.55 -11.47 23.32
CA LEU A 7 16.84 -11.09 22.09
C LEU A 7 17.60 -10.04 21.26
N GLN A 8 18.18 -9.03 21.92
CA GLN A 8 19.02 -8.04 21.25
C GLN A 8 20.28 -8.67 20.63
N SER A 9 20.90 -9.65 21.30
CA SER A 9 22.05 -10.38 20.74
C SER A 9 21.70 -11.19 19.46
N ARG A 10 20.41 -11.46 19.24
CA ARG A 10 19.87 -12.13 18.04
C ARG A 10 19.21 -11.16 17.05
N ASN A 11 19.38 -9.85 17.26
CA ASN A 11 18.82 -8.80 16.41
C ASN A 11 17.28 -8.86 16.32
N ILE A 12 16.66 -9.15 17.47
CA ILE A 12 15.22 -9.19 17.66
C ILE A 12 14.84 -8.02 18.55
N GLU A 13 14.19 -7.01 17.96
CA GLU A 13 13.68 -5.84 18.67
C GLU A 13 12.19 -5.64 18.40
N PHE A 14 11.36 -5.92 19.40
CA PHE A 14 9.93 -5.63 19.36
C PHE A 14 9.70 -4.12 19.47
N SER A 15 9.68 -3.44 18.32
CA SER A 15 9.37 -2.02 18.22
C SER A 15 8.41 -1.70 17.08
N LEU A 16 7.58 -0.68 17.28
CA LEU A 16 6.70 -0.11 16.25
C LEU A 16 7.48 0.35 15.02
N ARG A 17 8.72 0.81 15.21
CA ARG A 17 9.62 1.17 14.10
C ARG A 17 10.04 -0.06 13.28
N ARG A 18 10.46 -1.15 13.93
CA ARG A 18 10.96 -2.35 13.25
C ARG A 18 9.87 -3.04 12.43
N TYR A 19 8.71 -3.28 13.03
CA TYR A 19 7.64 -4.01 12.36
C TYR A 19 6.66 -3.09 11.63
N GLY A 20 6.30 -1.96 12.22
CA GLY A 20 5.31 -1.03 11.68
C GLY A 20 5.84 -0.01 10.68
N ILE A 21 7.16 0.12 10.52
CA ILE A 21 7.77 1.03 9.53
C ILE A 21 8.72 0.24 8.63
N GLU A 22 9.79 -0.31 9.18
CA GLU A 22 10.85 -0.95 8.39
C GLU A 22 10.33 -2.18 7.63
N ALA A 23 9.75 -3.16 8.33
CA ALA A 23 9.29 -4.38 7.69
C ALA A 23 8.11 -4.15 6.72
N LEU A 24 7.20 -3.22 7.02
CA LEU A 24 6.12 -2.82 6.10
C LEU A 24 6.65 -2.08 4.86
N ASN A 25 7.71 -1.27 4.99
CA ASN A 25 8.38 -0.65 3.86
C ASN A 25 9.00 -1.72 2.94
N TYR A 26 9.65 -2.75 3.51
CA TYR A 26 10.20 -3.84 2.71
C TYR A 26 9.11 -4.72 2.05
N MET A 27 8.00 -5.01 2.73
CA MET A 27 6.83 -5.63 2.10
C MET A 27 6.39 -4.82 0.88
N THR A 28 6.32 -3.49 1.02
CA THR A 28 5.96 -2.58 -0.06
C THR A 28 6.95 -2.71 -1.21
N LEU A 29 8.26 -2.71 -0.96
CA LEU A 29 9.28 -2.93 -2.00
C LEU A 29 9.10 -4.27 -2.73
N GLY A 30 8.79 -5.35 -1.99
CA GLY A 30 8.47 -6.66 -2.58
C GLY A 30 7.25 -6.61 -3.49
N LEU A 31 6.16 -5.99 -3.04
CA LEU A 31 4.95 -5.77 -3.82
C LEU A 31 5.22 -4.92 -5.09
N PHE A 32 6.03 -3.87 -4.96
CA PHE A 32 6.42 -3.00 -6.07
C PHE A 32 7.20 -3.80 -7.12
N GLY A 33 8.27 -4.49 -6.72
CA GLY A 33 9.14 -5.23 -7.63
C GLY A 33 8.46 -6.40 -8.34
N SER A 34 7.38 -6.95 -7.79
CA SER A 34 6.68 -8.09 -8.38
C SER A 34 5.34 -7.73 -9.01
N LEU A 35 4.36 -7.32 -8.20
CA LEU A 35 2.97 -7.18 -8.64
C LEU A 35 2.79 -5.94 -9.49
N ILE A 36 3.37 -4.83 -9.04
CA ILE A 36 3.21 -3.52 -9.67
C ILE A 36 4.02 -3.45 -10.97
N ILE A 37 5.32 -3.74 -10.91
CA ILE A 37 6.13 -3.80 -12.13
C ILE A 37 5.56 -4.87 -13.07
N GLY A 38 5.09 -6.00 -12.55
CA GLY A 38 4.42 -7.01 -13.36
C GLY A 38 3.18 -6.50 -14.09
N LEU A 39 2.34 -5.71 -13.42
CA LEU A 39 1.20 -5.03 -14.05
C LEU A 39 1.66 -4.06 -15.14
N ILE A 40 2.67 -3.23 -14.86
CA ILE A 40 3.20 -2.24 -15.81
C ILE A 40 3.72 -2.95 -17.06
N LEU A 41 4.55 -3.99 -16.90
CA LEU A 41 5.08 -4.77 -18.01
C LEU A 41 3.96 -5.42 -18.82
N LYS A 42 2.95 -5.98 -18.14
CA LYS A 42 1.79 -6.59 -18.80
C LYS A 42 0.99 -5.56 -19.60
N THR A 43 0.75 -4.38 -19.03
CA THR A 43 0.04 -3.29 -19.68
C THR A 43 0.82 -2.78 -20.89
N VAL A 44 2.12 -2.49 -20.76
CA VAL A 44 2.99 -2.06 -21.87
C VAL A 44 3.11 -3.15 -22.94
N GLY A 45 3.16 -4.43 -22.56
CA GLY A 45 3.14 -5.55 -23.47
C GLY A 45 1.85 -5.63 -24.28
N GLY A 46 0.71 -5.34 -23.64
CA GLY A 46 -0.58 -5.17 -24.31
C GLY A 46 -0.55 -4.03 -25.34
N TRP A 47 -0.01 -2.88 -24.97
CA TRP A 47 0.06 -1.68 -25.82
C TRP A 47 0.96 -1.86 -27.03
N THR A 48 2.10 -2.52 -26.82
CA THR A 48 3.12 -2.74 -27.85
C THR A 48 2.89 -4.02 -28.67
N GLY A 49 1.88 -4.81 -28.31
CA GLY A 49 1.60 -6.11 -28.93
C GLY A 49 2.72 -7.13 -28.72
N GLN A 50 3.51 -7.00 -27.65
CA GLN A 50 4.67 -7.85 -27.35
C GLN A 50 4.31 -8.94 -26.32
N PRO A 51 4.13 -10.20 -26.73
CA PRO A 51 3.64 -11.26 -25.84
C PRO A 51 4.59 -11.57 -24.68
N TRP A 52 5.90 -11.43 -24.90
CA TRP A 52 6.92 -11.70 -23.87
C TRP A 52 6.82 -10.74 -22.68
N LEU A 53 6.39 -9.48 -22.91
CA LEU A 53 6.16 -8.51 -21.83
C LEU A 53 4.92 -8.87 -21.00
N ILE A 54 3.87 -9.38 -21.67
CA ILE A 54 2.64 -9.87 -21.02
C ILE A 54 2.97 -11.09 -20.15
N GLU A 55 3.76 -12.02 -20.68
CA GLU A 55 4.20 -13.22 -19.95
C GLU A 55 5.07 -12.86 -18.75
N ALA A 56 6.13 -12.06 -18.96
CA ALA A 56 7.00 -11.59 -17.89
C ALA A 56 6.23 -10.85 -16.80
N GLY A 57 5.31 -9.96 -17.20
CA GLY A 57 4.44 -9.25 -16.28
C GLY A 57 3.53 -10.16 -15.47
N THR A 58 2.93 -11.15 -16.12
CA THR A 58 2.06 -12.15 -15.46
C THR A 58 2.84 -13.00 -14.47
N MET A 59 4.04 -13.46 -14.83
CA MET A 59 4.91 -14.24 -13.95
C MET A 59 5.33 -13.44 -12.71
N ALA A 60 5.67 -12.16 -12.89
CA ALA A 60 6.01 -11.26 -11.80
C ALA A 60 4.82 -11.05 -10.84
N GLN A 61 3.59 -10.91 -11.37
CA GLN A 61 2.38 -10.82 -10.56
C GLN A 61 2.11 -12.10 -9.76
N GLN A 62 2.27 -13.28 -10.37
CA GLN A 62 2.10 -14.58 -9.69
C GLN A 62 3.12 -14.80 -8.57
N SER A 63 4.30 -14.22 -8.71
CA SER A 63 5.40 -14.32 -7.74
C SER A 63 5.29 -13.30 -6.60
N MET A 64 4.19 -12.56 -6.48
CA MET A 64 4.00 -11.54 -5.45
C MET A 64 4.24 -12.05 -4.03
N GLY A 65 3.64 -13.17 -3.67
CA GLY A 65 3.79 -13.72 -2.32
C GLY A 65 5.25 -14.06 -2.00
N ALA A 66 5.97 -14.63 -2.97
CA ALA A 66 7.37 -14.97 -2.82
C ALA A 66 8.26 -13.72 -2.71
N ALA A 67 8.03 -12.71 -3.55
CA ALA A 67 8.77 -11.46 -3.52
C ALA A 67 8.59 -10.70 -2.21
N ILE A 68 7.35 -10.60 -1.71
CA ILE A 68 7.06 -10.01 -0.40
C ILE A 68 7.77 -10.80 0.70
N GLY A 69 7.71 -12.13 0.67
CA GLY A 69 8.32 -12.94 1.73
C GLY A 69 9.84 -12.78 1.78
N VAL A 70 10.52 -12.78 0.64
CA VAL A 70 11.96 -12.50 0.58
C VAL A 70 12.26 -11.09 1.09
N ALA A 71 11.49 -10.08 0.66
CA ALA A 71 11.72 -8.69 1.04
C ALA A 71 11.53 -8.45 2.54
N VAL A 72 10.47 -8.99 3.15
CA VAL A 72 10.19 -8.87 4.59
C VAL A 72 11.28 -9.56 5.41
N ALA A 73 11.67 -10.78 5.05
CA ALA A 73 12.73 -11.50 5.75
C ALA A 73 14.08 -10.76 5.65
N TYR A 74 14.38 -10.18 4.49
CA TYR A 74 15.55 -9.32 4.30
C TYR A 74 15.47 -8.06 5.16
N GLY A 75 14.32 -7.37 5.18
CA GLY A 75 14.10 -6.18 5.98
C GLY A 75 14.20 -6.41 7.49
N LEU A 76 13.77 -7.58 7.94
CA LEU A 76 13.97 -8.02 9.32
C LEU A 76 15.41 -8.47 9.60
N GLN A 77 16.29 -8.50 8.59
CA GLN A 77 17.68 -8.95 8.69
C GLN A 77 17.76 -10.43 9.12
N GLY A 78 16.92 -11.26 8.51
CA GLY A 78 16.95 -12.71 8.66
C GLY A 78 18.23 -13.34 8.10
N PRO A 79 18.66 -14.51 8.61
CA PRO A 79 19.76 -15.27 8.03
C PRO A 79 19.51 -15.59 6.55
N PRO A 80 20.54 -15.66 5.68
CA PRO A 80 20.34 -15.86 4.23
C PRO A 80 19.46 -17.06 3.88
N ILE A 81 19.63 -18.18 4.58
CA ILE A 81 18.84 -19.39 4.34
C ILE A 81 17.35 -19.22 4.67
N VAL A 82 17.03 -18.35 5.63
CA VAL A 82 15.66 -17.98 6.01
C VAL A 82 15.07 -17.03 4.99
N VAL A 83 15.86 -16.08 4.47
CA VAL A 83 15.44 -15.18 3.40
C VAL A 83 15.00 -15.98 2.17
N PHE A 84 15.75 -17.00 1.78
CA PHE A 84 15.37 -17.87 0.65
C PHE A 84 14.15 -18.74 0.97
N ALA A 85 14.08 -19.35 2.16
CA ALA A 85 12.92 -20.13 2.58
C ALA A 85 11.63 -19.30 2.64
N SER A 86 11.75 -17.99 2.91
CA SER A 86 10.63 -17.06 3.01
C SER A 86 9.89 -16.85 1.69
N ALA A 87 10.47 -17.21 0.54
CA ALA A 87 9.75 -17.24 -0.72
C ALA A 87 8.54 -18.20 -0.67
N ALA A 88 8.74 -19.41 -0.13
CA ALA A 88 7.68 -20.41 -0.01
C ALA A 88 6.65 -20.02 1.07
N ILE A 89 7.12 -19.50 2.20
CA ILE A 89 6.26 -19.03 3.31
C ILE A 89 5.40 -17.87 2.84
N GLY A 90 6.00 -16.91 2.12
CA GLY A 90 5.30 -15.76 1.60
C GLY A 90 4.28 -16.11 0.53
N ALA A 91 4.58 -17.06 -0.34
CA ALA A 91 3.62 -17.59 -1.31
C ALA A 91 2.38 -18.22 -0.62
N LEU A 92 2.60 -19.03 0.42
CA LEU A 92 1.51 -19.60 1.20
C LEU A 92 0.72 -18.52 1.98
N GLY A 93 1.42 -17.60 2.63
CA GLY A 93 0.82 -16.50 3.37
C GLY A 93 -0.03 -15.59 2.46
N ALA A 94 0.45 -15.31 1.25
CA ALA A 94 -0.32 -14.58 0.24
C ALA A 94 -1.60 -15.30 -0.17
N LYS A 95 -1.55 -16.63 -0.31
CA LYS A 95 -2.73 -17.44 -0.63
C LYS A 95 -3.77 -17.46 0.51
N LEU A 96 -3.33 -17.46 1.77
CA LEU A 96 -4.22 -17.60 2.93
C LEU A 96 -4.72 -16.27 3.51
N GLY A 97 -3.95 -15.19 3.37
CA GLY A 97 -4.28 -13.89 4.00
C GLY A 97 -3.79 -12.68 3.20
N GLY A 98 -3.52 -12.85 1.90
CA GLY A 98 -3.02 -11.78 1.05
C GLY A 98 -1.65 -11.24 1.50
N PRO A 99 -1.27 -10.02 1.09
CA PRO A 99 0.01 -9.42 1.46
C PRO A 99 0.25 -9.34 2.98
N VAL A 100 -0.82 -9.13 3.77
CA VAL A 100 -0.72 -9.06 5.24
C VAL A 100 -0.46 -10.44 5.84
N GLY A 101 -1.15 -11.48 5.35
CA GLY A 101 -0.87 -12.86 5.73
C GLY A 101 0.57 -13.27 5.41
N CYS A 102 1.08 -12.84 4.25
CA CYS A 102 2.49 -13.00 3.89
C CYS A 102 3.43 -12.31 4.89
N PHE A 103 3.20 -11.03 5.18
CA PHE A 103 4.00 -10.25 6.13
C PHE A 103 4.09 -10.92 7.50
N VAL A 104 2.96 -11.29 8.09
CA VAL A 104 2.94 -11.83 9.45
C VAL A 104 3.55 -13.24 9.51
N ALA A 105 3.22 -14.11 8.54
CA ALA A 105 3.78 -15.45 8.46
C ALA A 105 5.31 -15.42 8.36
N VAL A 106 5.82 -14.55 7.50
CA VAL A 106 7.26 -14.39 7.26
C VAL A 106 7.95 -13.70 8.43
N ALA A 107 7.32 -12.70 9.06
CA ALA A 107 7.86 -12.05 10.24
C ALA A 107 8.03 -13.06 11.39
N ALA A 108 6.99 -13.84 11.69
CA ALA A 108 7.08 -14.87 12.73
C ALA A 108 8.13 -15.94 12.42
N ALA A 109 8.18 -16.42 11.17
CA ALA A 109 9.19 -17.38 10.73
C ALA A 109 10.60 -16.82 10.87
N THR A 110 10.81 -15.57 10.46
CA THR A 110 12.13 -14.92 10.49
C THR A 110 12.64 -14.77 11.92
N GLU A 111 11.80 -14.28 12.83
CA GLU A 111 12.17 -14.11 14.24
C GLU A 111 12.40 -15.45 14.94
N ALA A 112 11.55 -16.45 14.70
CA ALA A 112 11.74 -17.78 15.26
C ALA A 112 13.05 -18.42 14.75
N SER A 113 13.37 -18.28 13.47
CA SER A 113 14.61 -18.83 12.92
C SER A 113 15.86 -18.09 13.36
N LYS A 114 15.80 -16.79 13.66
CA LYS A 114 16.93 -16.07 14.28
C LYS A 114 17.30 -16.62 15.67
N LEU A 115 16.30 -17.08 16.44
CA LEU A 115 16.53 -17.69 17.75
C LEU A 115 17.31 -19.00 17.65
N VAL A 116 17.05 -19.77 16.59
CA VAL A 116 17.65 -21.09 16.37
C VAL A 116 18.94 -21.01 15.55
N SER A 117 19.13 -19.96 14.75
CA SER A 117 20.30 -19.84 13.88
C SER A 117 21.62 -19.84 14.64
N LYS A 118 22.58 -20.64 14.15
CA LYS A 118 23.92 -20.86 14.69
C LYS A 118 23.94 -21.42 16.11
N THR A 119 22.88 -22.10 16.54
CA THR A 119 22.84 -22.77 17.86
C THR A 119 23.22 -24.24 17.81
N THR A 120 23.15 -24.87 16.63
CA THR A 120 23.41 -26.31 16.46
C THR A 120 24.42 -26.59 15.34
N PRO A 121 25.14 -27.73 15.39
CA PRO A 121 26.03 -28.16 14.30
C PRO A 121 25.29 -28.43 12.98
N ILE A 122 23.99 -28.71 13.05
CA ILE A 122 23.10 -29.01 11.92
C ILE A 122 22.25 -27.79 11.50
N ASP A 123 22.77 -26.58 11.74
CA ASP A 123 22.07 -25.32 11.53
C ASP A 123 21.47 -25.15 10.12
N ILE A 124 22.18 -25.67 9.11
CA ILE A 124 21.77 -25.63 7.71
C ILE A 124 20.45 -26.34 7.43
N ILE A 125 20.08 -27.32 8.26
CA ILE A 125 18.81 -28.05 8.16
C ILE A 125 17.80 -27.45 9.13
N VAL A 126 18.20 -27.21 10.38
CA VAL A 126 17.28 -26.82 11.44
C VAL A 126 16.71 -25.43 11.21
N THR A 127 17.55 -24.45 10.84
CA THR A 127 17.11 -23.05 10.65
C THR A 127 16.03 -22.88 9.59
N PRO A 128 16.17 -23.41 8.34
CA PRO A 128 15.09 -23.34 7.36
C PRO A 128 13.90 -24.23 7.68
N ALA A 129 14.09 -25.38 8.33
CA ALA A 129 12.99 -26.24 8.78
C ALA A 129 12.12 -25.51 9.82
N THR A 130 12.73 -24.82 10.78
CA THR A 130 12.02 -23.95 11.73
C THR A 130 11.29 -22.83 11.00
N ALA A 131 11.93 -22.20 10.00
CA ALA A 131 11.30 -21.12 9.23
C ALA A 131 10.00 -21.62 8.57
N LEU A 132 10.09 -22.73 7.84
CA LEU A 132 8.95 -23.31 7.12
C LEU A 132 7.85 -23.78 8.09
N ALA A 133 8.22 -24.48 9.15
CA ALA A 133 7.25 -24.99 10.13
C ALA A 133 6.51 -23.84 10.83
N VAL A 134 7.25 -22.87 11.39
CA VAL A 134 6.66 -21.71 12.05
C VAL A 134 5.87 -20.89 11.05
N GLY A 135 6.44 -20.56 9.89
CA GLY A 135 5.79 -19.76 8.87
C GLY A 135 4.47 -20.36 8.38
N PHE A 136 4.42 -21.68 8.14
CA PHE A 136 3.20 -22.35 7.70
C PHE A 136 2.16 -22.47 8.80
N LEU A 137 2.58 -22.74 10.04
CA LEU A 137 1.68 -22.76 11.20
C LEU A 137 1.11 -21.37 11.47
N THR A 138 1.95 -20.34 11.43
CA THR A 138 1.53 -18.94 11.57
C THR A 138 0.59 -18.56 10.43
N ALA A 139 0.90 -18.87 9.17
CA ALA A 139 0.02 -18.56 8.04
C ALA A 139 -1.38 -19.19 8.19
N LYS A 140 -1.46 -20.45 8.67
CA LYS A 140 -2.73 -21.13 8.93
C LYS A 140 -3.45 -20.60 10.18
N GLY A 141 -2.73 -20.37 11.27
CA GLY A 141 -3.29 -19.97 12.57
C GLY A 141 -3.69 -18.50 12.65
N LEU A 142 -3.02 -17.62 11.90
CA LEU A 142 -3.34 -16.19 11.83
C LEU A 142 -4.30 -15.79 10.72
N ALA A 143 -4.66 -16.71 9.80
CA ALA A 143 -5.73 -16.50 8.83
C ALA A 143 -7.02 -15.91 9.48
N PRO A 144 -7.49 -16.41 10.65
CA PRO A 144 -8.65 -15.80 11.32
C PRO A 144 -8.36 -14.48 12.07
N PHE A 145 -7.14 -14.26 12.58
CA PHE A 145 -6.83 -13.08 13.42
C PHE A 145 -6.47 -11.82 12.65
N ILE A 146 -5.75 -11.96 11.54
CA ILE A 146 -5.52 -10.87 10.57
C ILE A 146 -6.84 -10.45 9.92
N GLY A 147 -7.80 -11.38 9.89
CA GLY A 147 -9.22 -11.15 9.61
C GLY A 147 -9.72 -9.90 10.31
N ASN A 148 -9.88 -9.88 11.63
CA ASN A 148 -10.66 -8.84 12.34
C ASN A 148 -10.44 -7.36 11.92
N VAL A 149 -9.20 -6.86 11.76
CA VAL A 149 -8.98 -5.45 11.35
C VAL A 149 -9.20 -5.22 9.86
N LEU A 150 -8.75 -6.17 9.02
CA LEU A 150 -9.04 -6.16 7.57
C LEU A 150 -10.51 -6.49 7.30
N GLU A 151 -11.19 -7.17 8.21
CA GLU A 151 -12.57 -7.62 8.16
C GLU A 151 -13.49 -6.49 8.59
N VAL A 152 -13.20 -5.73 9.65
CA VAL A 152 -13.99 -4.51 9.94
C VAL A 152 -13.87 -3.51 8.79
N THR A 153 -12.65 -3.29 8.30
CA THR A 153 -12.40 -2.37 7.18
C THR A 153 -13.01 -2.93 5.88
N GLY A 154 -12.85 -4.23 5.64
CA GLY A 154 -13.36 -4.92 4.46
C GLY A 154 -14.87 -5.05 4.45
N ASN A 155 -15.52 -5.28 5.59
CA ASN A 155 -16.97 -5.28 5.76
C ASN A 155 -17.53 -3.88 5.53
N THR A 156 -16.83 -2.83 5.96
CA THR A 156 -17.21 -1.44 5.65
C THR A 156 -17.15 -1.19 4.15
N ILE A 157 -16.10 -1.67 3.47
CA ILE A 157 -15.96 -1.55 2.00
C ILE A 157 -17.03 -2.37 1.27
N GLN A 158 -17.26 -3.63 1.67
CA GLN A 158 -18.27 -4.49 1.06
C GLN A 158 -19.68 -3.94 1.28
N TRP A 159 -19.98 -3.43 2.47
CA TRP A 159 -21.22 -2.71 2.74
C TRP A 159 -21.35 -1.48 1.83
N ALA A 160 -20.29 -0.67 1.70
CA ALA A 160 -20.30 0.51 0.83
C ALA A 160 -20.56 0.13 -0.64
N MET A 161 -20.08 -1.03 -1.11
CA MET A 161 -20.36 -1.53 -2.46
C MET A 161 -21.83 -1.93 -2.69
N THR A 162 -22.62 -2.17 -1.64
CA THR A 162 -24.07 -2.40 -1.77
C THR A 162 -24.90 -1.11 -1.86
N LEU A 163 -24.28 0.04 -1.59
CA LEU A 163 -24.97 1.33 -1.64
C LEU A 163 -25.14 1.81 -3.07
N GLN A 164 -26.03 2.80 -3.25
CA GLN A 164 -26.17 3.49 -4.52
C GLN A 164 -24.84 4.12 -4.96
N PRO A 165 -24.55 4.20 -6.28
CA PRO A 165 -23.24 4.60 -6.79
C PRO A 165 -22.69 5.94 -6.26
N LEU A 166 -23.58 6.90 -5.95
CA LEU A 166 -23.20 8.17 -5.32
C LEU A 166 -22.59 7.95 -3.93
N LEU A 167 -23.31 7.28 -3.02
CA LEU A 167 -22.84 7.06 -1.65
C LEU A 167 -21.66 6.08 -1.62
N MET A 168 -21.71 5.02 -2.42
CA MET A 168 -20.60 4.08 -2.59
C MET A 168 -19.31 4.83 -2.92
N SER A 169 -19.33 5.71 -3.92
CA SER A 169 -18.12 6.38 -4.39
C SER A 169 -17.56 7.40 -3.40
N ILE A 170 -18.41 8.11 -2.65
CA ILE A 170 -17.97 9.00 -1.55
C ILE A 170 -17.25 8.17 -0.48
N ILE A 171 -17.91 7.14 0.02
CA ILE A 171 -17.41 6.34 1.14
C ILE A 171 -16.12 5.63 0.75
N LEU A 172 -16.08 4.98 -0.43
CA LEU A 172 -14.89 4.29 -0.89
C LEU A 172 -13.72 5.24 -1.13
N ALA A 173 -13.95 6.40 -1.76
CA ALA A 173 -12.88 7.37 -1.99
C ALA A 173 -12.29 7.88 -0.67
N VAL A 174 -13.14 8.23 0.31
CA VAL A 174 -12.68 8.71 1.62
C VAL A 174 -11.98 7.62 2.41
N VAL A 175 -12.60 6.45 2.55
CA VAL A 175 -12.07 5.34 3.36
C VAL A 175 -10.76 4.84 2.76
N MET A 176 -10.71 4.56 1.46
CA MET A 176 -9.48 4.06 0.81
C MET A 176 -8.36 5.12 0.83
N GLY A 177 -8.68 6.39 0.60
CA GLY A 177 -7.70 7.46 0.70
C GLY A 177 -7.14 7.63 2.12
N MET A 178 -7.99 7.52 3.13
CA MET A 178 -7.55 7.58 4.52
C MET A 178 -6.66 6.39 4.88
N ILE A 179 -7.04 5.18 4.45
CA ILE A 179 -6.25 3.96 4.65
C ILE A 179 -4.87 4.11 3.99
N LEU A 180 -4.80 4.65 2.76
CA LEU A 180 -3.53 4.87 2.06
C LEU A 180 -2.57 5.78 2.84
N THR A 181 -3.11 6.82 3.48
CA THR A 181 -2.33 7.76 4.30
C THR A 181 -1.99 7.19 5.67
N GLY A 182 -2.80 6.23 6.15
CA GLY A 182 -2.59 5.52 7.40
C GLY A 182 -1.47 4.49 7.32
N PRO A 183 -1.17 3.81 8.44
CA PRO A 183 -0.16 2.76 8.50
C PRO A 183 -0.62 1.44 7.84
N THR A 184 -1.85 1.38 7.33
CA THR A 184 -2.46 0.19 6.74
C THR A 184 -2.27 0.19 5.22
N SER A 185 -1.93 -0.98 4.65
CA SER A 185 -1.73 -1.07 3.19
C SER A 185 -3.07 -1.08 2.45
N SER A 186 -3.50 0.09 1.95
CA SER A 186 -4.68 0.24 1.07
C SER A 186 -4.59 -0.63 -0.18
N ALA A 187 -3.39 -0.81 -0.73
CA ALA A 187 -3.12 -1.67 -1.86
C ALA A 187 -3.47 -3.14 -1.57
N ALA A 188 -2.99 -3.65 -0.42
CA ALA A 188 -3.27 -5.02 0.00
C ALA A 188 -4.78 -5.24 0.20
N LEU A 189 -5.46 -4.28 0.81
CA LEU A 189 -6.91 -4.31 1.01
C LEU A 189 -7.69 -4.32 -0.30
N ALA A 190 -7.30 -3.48 -1.26
CA ALA A 190 -7.93 -3.44 -2.57
C ALA A 190 -7.80 -4.78 -3.31
N ILE A 191 -6.63 -5.42 -3.22
CA ILE A 191 -6.39 -6.74 -3.82
C ILE A 191 -7.18 -7.83 -3.11
N SER A 192 -7.15 -7.87 -1.77
CA SER A 192 -7.84 -8.93 -1.00
C SER A 192 -9.36 -8.88 -1.16
N LEU A 193 -9.92 -7.69 -1.32
CA LEU A 193 -11.36 -7.48 -1.53
C LEU A 193 -11.75 -7.52 -3.02
N ASN A 194 -10.80 -7.79 -3.91
CA ASN A 194 -10.99 -7.75 -5.36
C ASN A 194 -11.70 -6.46 -5.83
N LEU A 195 -11.26 -5.32 -5.29
CA LEU A 195 -11.89 -4.01 -5.45
C LEU A 195 -11.64 -3.45 -6.86
N GLY A 196 -12.35 -3.96 -7.86
CA GLY A 196 -12.27 -3.53 -9.25
C GLY A 196 -13.47 -2.70 -9.72
N GLY A 197 -13.48 -2.37 -11.02
CA GLY A 197 -14.58 -1.65 -11.67
C GLY A 197 -14.76 -0.24 -11.13
N LEU A 198 -16.00 0.24 -11.07
CA LEU A 198 -16.34 1.59 -10.58
C LEU A 198 -15.91 1.82 -9.12
N ALA A 199 -16.03 0.79 -8.27
CA ALA A 199 -15.57 0.85 -6.89
C ALA A 199 -14.06 1.09 -6.81
N GLY A 200 -13.29 0.43 -7.68
CA GLY A 200 -11.87 0.65 -7.84
C GLY A 200 -11.52 2.06 -8.36
N GLY A 201 -12.31 2.59 -9.29
CA GLY A 201 -12.17 3.96 -9.78
C GLY A 201 -12.38 5.01 -8.69
N ALA A 202 -13.43 4.87 -7.87
CA ALA A 202 -13.65 5.73 -6.70
C ALA A 202 -12.49 5.67 -5.71
N ALA A 203 -12.05 4.46 -5.37
CA ALA A 203 -10.93 4.23 -4.45
C ALA A 203 -9.65 4.90 -4.96
N THR A 204 -9.35 4.78 -6.25
CA THR A 204 -8.15 5.38 -6.87
C THR A 204 -8.23 6.90 -6.84
N ALA A 205 -9.38 7.49 -7.17
CA ALA A 205 -9.58 8.93 -7.13
C ALA A 205 -9.42 9.49 -5.70
N GLY A 206 -9.93 8.79 -4.69
CA GLY A 206 -9.75 9.16 -3.29
C GLY A 206 -8.30 9.04 -2.80
N CYS A 207 -7.62 7.96 -3.20
CA CYS A 207 -6.19 7.76 -2.95
C CYS A 207 -5.35 8.86 -3.61
N ALA A 208 -5.64 9.21 -4.87
CA ALA A 208 -4.99 10.30 -5.60
C ALA A 208 -5.27 11.67 -4.97
N ALA A 209 -6.49 11.90 -4.48
CA ALA A 209 -6.86 13.10 -3.74
C ALA A 209 -6.00 13.32 -2.50
N GLN A 210 -5.63 12.25 -1.80
CA GLN A 210 -4.74 12.31 -0.64
C GLN A 210 -3.30 12.60 -1.05
N MET A 211 -2.75 11.82 -1.97
CA MET A 211 -1.36 11.97 -2.40
C MET A 211 -1.09 13.33 -3.05
N ILE A 212 -1.85 13.66 -4.09
CA ILE A 212 -1.67 14.92 -4.82
C ILE A 212 -2.19 16.10 -3.99
N GLY A 213 -3.23 15.92 -3.19
CA GLY A 213 -3.72 16.96 -2.30
C GLY A 213 -2.67 17.39 -1.29
N PHE A 214 -2.04 16.43 -0.60
CA PHE A 214 -0.94 16.72 0.33
C PHE A 214 0.30 17.28 -0.39
N ALA A 215 0.67 16.73 -1.55
CA ALA A 215 1.77 17.24 -2.36
C ALA A 215 1.57 18.71 -2.74
N ALA A 216 0.37 19.08 -3.20
CA ALA A 216 0.05 20.44 -3.62
C ALA A 216 0.00 21.41 -2.43
N MET A 217 -0.71 21.08 -1.35
CA MET A 217 -0.86 21.99 -0.21
C MET A 217 0.45 22.20 0.57
N SER A 218 1.35 21.22 0.56
CA SER A 218 2.65 21.25 1.24
C SER A 218 3.80 21.74 0.36
N TYR A 219 3.55 22.06 -0.92
CA TYR A 219 4.57 22.49 -1.87
C TYR A 219 5.40 23.69 -1.38
N ARG A 220 4.75 24.66 -0.71
CA ARG A 220 5.43 25.84 -0.16
C ARG A 220 6.48 25.51 0.89
N GLU A 221 6.32 24.39 1.59
CA GLU A 221 7.16 24.01 2.74
C GLU A 221 8.20 22.94 2.36
N ASN A 222 7.91 22.12 1.34
CA ASN A 222 8.75 20.98 0.96
C ASN A 222 9.31 21.04 -0.47
N GLY A 223 8.91 22.05 -1.26
CA GLY A 223 9.35 22.25 -2.64
C GLY A 223 9.05 21.07 -3.57
N VAL A 224 9.84 20.96 -4.63
CA VAL A 224 9.69 19.92 -5.67
C VAL A 224 9.94 18.52 -5.12
N SER A 225 10.91 18.36 -4.20
CA SER A 225 11.19 17.07 -3.57
C SER A 225 9.97 16.55 -2.81
N GLY A 226 9.34 17.38 -1.96
CA GLY A 226 8.12 16.98 -1.27
C GLY A 226 6.95 16.69 -2.21
N LEU A 227 6.83 17.44 -3.31
CA LEU A 227 5.78 17.22 -4.30
C LEU A 227 5.90 15.85 -4.98
N LEU A 228 7.11 15.48 -5.39
CA LEU A 228 7.37 14.17 -5.99
C LEU A 228 7.26 13.04 -4.95
N SER A 229 7.85 13.21 -3.77
CA SER A 229 7.85 12.18 -2.72
C SER A 229 6.44 11.87 -2.19
N GLN A 230 5.57 12.87 -2.06
CA GLN A 230 4.18 12.63 -1.64
C GLN A 230 3.28 12.26 -2.81
N GLY A 231 3.42 12.98 -3.93
CA GLY A 231 2.52 12.85 -5.06
C GLY A 231 2.75 11.59 -5.87
N LEU A 232 3.99 11.11 -5.99
CA LEU A 232 4.33 9.86 -6.69
C LEU A 232 4.83 8.75 -5.75
N GLY A 233 5.22 9.09 -4.53
CA GLY A 233 5.65 8.12 -3.52
C GLY A 233 4.49 7.69 -2.62
N THR A 234 4.26 8.41 -1.51
CA THR A 234 3.19 8.08 -0.55
C THR A 234 2.76 9.29 0.28
N SER A 235 1.47 9.39 0.61
CA SER A 235 0.97 10.39 1.57
C SER A 235 1.25 10.01 3.02
N MET A 236 1.67 8.77 3.31
CA MET A 236 2.08 8.33 4.66
C MET A 236 3.19 9.22 5.26
N LEU A 237 3.98 9.90 4.41
CA LEU A 237 4.96 10.90 4.84
C LEU A 237 4.36 12.05 5.67
N GLN A 238 3.07 12.33 5.51
CA GLN A 238 2.35 13.34 6.28
C GLN A 238 1.72 12.80 7.57
N LEU A 239 1.75 11.48 7.81
CA LEU A 239 1.15 10.88 9.01
C LEU A 239 1.68 11.49 10.33
N PRO A 240 2.99 11.74 10.51
CA PRO A 240 3.48 12.41 11.73
C PRO A 240 2.91 13.82 11.92
N ASN A 241 2.64 14.53 10.82
CA ASN A 241 2.07 15.87 10.83
C ASN A 241 0.56 15.82 11.11
N ILE A 242 -0.16 14.82 10.60
CA ILE A 242 -1.57 14.58 10.89
C ILE A 242 -1.77 14.31 12.38
N VAL A 243 -0.87 13.54 13.00
CA VAL A 243 -0.94 13.28 14.46
C VAL A 243 -0.77 14.58 15.27
N ARG A 244 0.07 15.50 14.82
CA ARG A 244 0.28 16.80 15.50
C ARG A 244 -0.86 17.78 15.27
N ASN A 245 -1.36 17.85 14.04
CA ASN A 245 -2.50 18.70 13.69
C ASN A 245 -3.45 17.92 12.75
N PRO A 246 -4.46 17.21 13.30
CA PRO A 246 -5.40 16.41 12.49
C PRO A 246 -6.17 17.23 11.46
N ARG A 247 -6.26 18.55 11.64
CA ARG A 247 -6.99 19.45 10.74
C ARG A 247 -6.35 19.54 9.35
N ILE A 248 -5.06 19.23 9.21
CA ILE A 248 -4.40 19.20 7.90
C ILE A 248 -4.93 18.09 6.99
N TRP A 249 -5.61 17.08 7.55
CA TRP A 249 -6.16 15.96 6.80
C TRP A 249 -7.53 16.28 6.18
N ILE A 250 -8.20 17.33 6.66
CA ILE A 250 -9.52 17.73 6.18
C ILE A 250 -9.51 18.08 4.68
N PRO A 251 -8.59 18.92 4.16
CA PRO A 251 -8.57 19.26 2.73
C PRO A 251 -8.53 18.06 1.78
N PRO A 252 -7.60 17.10 1.92
CA PRO A 252 -7.58 15.93 1.03
C PRO A 252 -8.76 14.97 1.26
N ILE A 253 -9.31 14.86 2.47
CA ILE A 253 -10.53 14.06 2.72
C ILE A 253 -11.74 14.66 1.97
N LEU A 254 -11.92 15.99 2.03
CA LEU A 254 -12.98 16.68 1.30
C LEU A 254 -12.79 16.56 -0.22
N SER A 255 -11.55 16.68 -0.70
CA SER A 255 -11.24 16.42 -2.10
C SER A 255 -11.61 15.00 -2.51
N ALA A 256 -11.29 13.99 -1.69
CA ALA A 256 -11.65 12.59 -1.95
C ALA A 256 -13.17 12.39 -1.99
N ALA A 257 -13.91 12.97 -1.04
CA ALA A 257 -15.36 12.88 -0.97
C ALA A 257 -16.06 13.45 -2.21
N ILE A 258 -15.51 14.50 -2.82
CA ILE A 258 -16.04 15.10 -4.05
C ILE A 258 -15.59 14.31 -5.28
N LEU A 259 -14.31 13.95 -5.34
CA LEU A 259 -13.74 13.31 -6.52
C LEU A 259 -14.19 11.87 -6.71
N GLY A 260 -14.59 11.16 -5.64
CA GLY A 260 -15.19 9.83 -5.75
C GLY A 260 -16.38 9.81 -6.71
N PRO A 261 -17.47 10.54 -6.42
CA PRO A 261 -18.63 10.67 -7.31
C PRO A 261 -18.31 11.24 -8.68
N VAL A 262 -17.46 12.26 -8.76
CA VAL A 262 -17.12 12.86 -10.05
C VAL A 262 -16.41 11.82 -10.93
N ALA A 263 -15.51 11.02 -10.35
CA ALA A 263 -14.82 9.95 -11.05
C ALA A 263 -15.78 8.85 -11.52
N THR A 264 -16.66 8.36 -10.66
CA THR A 264 -17.52 7.20 -10.98
C THR A 264 -18.76 7.58 -11.76
N LEU A 265 -19.52 8.58 -11.32
CA LEU A 265 -20.77 8.98 -11.96
C LEU A 265 -20.54 9.91 -13.15
N GLY A 266 -19.55 10.80 -13.06
CA GLY A 266 -19.28 11.77 -14.11
C GLY A 266 -18.49 11.17 -15.28
N PHE A 267 -17.42 10.44 -14.97
CA PHE A 267 -16.48 9.92 -15.98
C PHE A 267 -16.52 8.40 -16.14
N GLY A 268 -17.32 7.68 -15.34
CA GLY A 268 -17.39 6.22 -15.40
C GLY A 268 -16.06 5.55 -15.09
N MET A 269 -15.17 6.19 -14.31
CA MET A 269 -13.81 5.68 -14.09
C MET A 269 -13.83 4.34 -13.38
N GLN A 270 -13.02 3.43 -13.90
CA GLN A 270 -12.83 2.09 -13.36
C GLN A 270 -11.35 1.83 -13.07
N ASN A 271 -11.09 0.85 -12.21
CA ASN A 271 -9.74 0.37 -11.99
C ASN A 271 -9.73 -1.14 -11.77
N VAL A 272 -8.57 -1.76 -11.93
CA VAL A 272 -8.28 -3.12 -11.48
C VAL A 272 -7.91 -3.10 -9.99
N PRO A 273 -8.15 -4.19 -9.24
CA PRO A 273 -7.87 -4.27 -7.80
C PRO A 273 -6.46 -3.82 -7.39
N THR A 274 -5.46 -4.12 -8.23
CA THR A 274 -4.06 -3.76 -7.98
C THR A 274 -3.78 -2.25 -8.04
N GLY A 275 -4.59 -1.49 -8.79
CA GLY A 275 -4.47 -0.03 -8.90
C GLY A 275 -5.37 0.73 -7.93
N SER A 276 -6.49 0.14 -7.52
CA SER A 276 -7.54 0.79 -6.72
C SER A 276 -7.08 1.41 -5.40
N GLY A 277 -6.13 0.77 -4.72
CA GLY A 277 -5.59 1.24 -3.44
C GLY A 277 -4.32 2.06 -3.54
N MET A 278 -3.84 2.40 -4.74
CA MET A 278 -2.49 2.95 -4.95
C MET A 278 -2.46 4.46 -5.25
N GLY A 279 -3.59 5.05 -5.64
CA GLY A 279 -3.65 6.47 -6.00
C GLY A 279 -2.72 6.82 -7.15
N THR A 280 -1.82 7.77 -6.93
CA THR A 280 -0.78 8.19 -7.89
C THR A 280 0.60 7.57 -7.59
N SER A 281 0.68 6.69 -6.59
CA SER A 281 1.92 6.04 -6.20
C SER A 281 2.47 5.21 -7.35
N GLY A 282 3.72 5.48 -7.76
CA GLY A 282 4.40 4.80 -8.87
C GLY A 282 3.63 4.73 -10.18
N PHE A 283 2.64 5.61 -10.39
CA PHE A 283 1.66 5.54 -11.48
C PHE A 283 0.79 4.27 -11.53
N VAL A 284 0.73 3.51 -10.44
CA VAL A 284 0.05 2.20 -10.42
C VAL A 284 -1.45 2.34 -10.57
N GLY A 285 -2.06 3.34 -9.92
CA GLY A 285 -3.49 3.59 -10.09
C GLY A 285 -3.84 3.95 -11.53
N GLN A 286 -2.99 4.73 -12.20
CA GLN A 286 -3.19 5.17 -13.58
C GLN A 286 -3.05 4.01 -14.56
N VAL A 287 -2.00 3.20 -14.39
CA VAL A 287 -1.79 1.97 -15.16
C VAL A 287 -2.96 1.00 -14.96
N GLY A 288 -3.49 0.90 -13.75
CA GLY A 288 -4.66 0.07 -13.47
C GLY A 288 -5.94 0.61 -14.11
N THR A 289 -6.15 1.93 -14.15
CA THR A 289 -7.28 2.55 -14.86
C THR A 289 -7.20 2.28 -16.36
N LEU A 290 -6.02 2.40 -16.96
CA LEU A 290 -5.79 2.10 -18.37
C LEU A 290 -6.01 0.60 -18.66
N ALA A 291 -5.60 -0.28 -17.75
CA ALA A 291 -5.87 -1.71 -17.88
C ALA A 291 -7.37 -2.04 -17.80
N ALA A 292 -8.16 -1.28 -17.03
CA ALA A 292 -9.60 -1.49 -16.88
C ALA A 292 -10.44 -0.86 -17.99
N MET A 293 -10.04 0.32 -18.50
CA MET A 293 -10.84 1.14 -19.41
C MET A 293 -10.25 1.23 -20.83
N GLY A 294 -9.04 0.73 -21.05
CA GLY A 294 -8.30 0.90 -22.31
C GLY A 294 -7.60 2.26 -22.41
N GLU A 295 -7.08 2.54 -23.61
CA GLU A 295 -6.14 3.65 -23.87
C GLU A 295 -6.77 4.82 -24.64
N SER A 296 -8.09 4.98 -24.61
CA SER A 296 -8.71 6.08 -25.34
C SER A 296 -8.23 7.45 -24.82
N GLY A 297 -8.17 8.45 -25.69
CA GLY A 297 -7.77 9.81 -25.30
C GLY A 297 -8.66 10.40 -24.20
N GLN A 298 -9.91 9.95 -24.10
CA GLN A 298 -10.83 10.32 -23.02
C GLN A 298 -10.38 9.75 -21.66
N VAL A 299 -9.85 8.53 -21.61
CA VAL A 299 -9.33 7.94 -20.36
C VAL A 299 -8.10 8.69 -19.88
N TRP A 300 -7.18 9.04 -20.79
CA TRP A 300 -6.00 9.87 -20.46
C TRP A 300 -6.39 11.25 -19.91
N LEU A 301 -7.38 11.90 -20.51
CA LEU A 301 -7.91 13.17 -20.02
C LEU A 301 -8.55 13.00 -18.64
N SER A 302 -9.31 11.92 -18.44
CA SER A 302 -9.95 11.60 -17.15
C SER A 302 -8.90 11.40 -16.07
N ILE A 303 -7.83 10.67 -16.35
CA ILE A 303 -6.69 10.47 -15.45
C ILE A 303 -6.02 11.81 -15.11
N ALA A 304 -5.70 12.63 -16.11
CA ALA A 304 -5.05 13.92 -15.88
C ALA A 304 -5.90 14.83 -14.97
N LEU A 305 -7.20 14.90 -15.24
CA LEU A 305 -8.13 15.72 -14.47
C LEU A 305 -8.36 15.17 -13.05
N LEU A 306 -8.70 13.88 -12.93
CA LEU A 306 -9.23 13.32 -11.69
C LEU A 306 -8.15 12.76 -10.77
N HIS A 307 -6.99 12.39 -11.29
CA HIS A 307 -5.87 11.91 -10.48
C HIS A 307 -4.85 13.00 -10.15
N PHE A 308 -4.76 14.09 -10.92
CA PHE A 308 -3.73 15.12 -10.70
C PHE A 308 -4.31 16.53 -10.53
N ILE A 309 -5.00 17.06 -11.54
CA ILE A 309 -5.36 18.49 -11.59
C ILE A 309 -6.42 18.85 -10.54
N LEU A 310 -7.57 18.15 -10.54
CA LEU A 310 -8.67 18.42 -9.62
C LEU A 310 -8.32 18.08 -8.16
N PRO A 311 -7.64 16.96 -7.84
CA PRO A 311 -7.04 16.73 -6.53
C PRO A 311 -6.26 17.93 -5.98
N ALA A 312 -5.32 18.46 -6.77
CA ALA A 312 -4.49 19.59 -6.38
C ALA A 312 -5.33 20.86 -6.18
N ALA A 313 -6.21 21.16 -7.14
CA ALA A 313 -7.03 22.37 -7.11
C ALA A 313 -7.99 22.38 -5.90
N LEU A 314 -8.72 21.29 -5.66
CA LEU A 314 -9.65 21.17 -4.53
C LEU A 314 -8.91 21.19 -3.19
N ALA A 315 -7.80 20.49 -3.08
CA ALA A 315 -7.03 20.47 -1.83
C ALA A 315 -6.45 21.86 -1.52
N LEU A 316 -5.95 22.59 -2.52
CA LEU A 316 -5.48 23.96 -2.35
C LEU A 316 -6.62 24.92 -1.97
N LEU A 317 -7.80 24.77 -2.58
CA LEU A 317 -8.98 25.55 -2.24
C LEU A 317 -9.34 25.34 -0.77
N PHE A 318 -9.54 24.10 -0.33
CA PHE A 318 -9.89 23.79 1.06
C PHE A 318 -8.77 24.19 2.04
N ALA A 319 -7.51 23.92 1.70
CA ALA A 319 -6.38 24.33 2.53
C ALA A 319 -6.29 25.86 2.67
N SER A 320 -6.64 26.62 1.63
CA SER A 320 -6.66 28.09 1.69
C SER A 320 -7.71 28.62 2.67
N VAL A 321 -8.91 28.01 2.70
CA VAL A 321 -9.97 28.34 3.66
C VAL A 321 -9.53 28.01 5.08
N LEU A 322 -8.97 26.82 5.31
CA LEU A 322 -8.50 26.41 6.63
C LEU A 322 -7.29 27.24 7.11
N ARG A 323 -6.42 27.70 6.20
CA ARG A 323 -5.34 28.66 6.51
C ARG A 323 -5.90 30.01 6.92
N ARG A 324 -6.95 30.51 6.27
CA ARG A 324 -7.63 31.77 6.67
C ARG A 324 -8.28 31.66 8.05
N TRP A 325 -8.79 30.49 8.42
CA TRP A 325 -9.31 30.22 9.77
C TRP A 325 -8.21 29.97 10.82
N GLY A 326 -6.93 29.97 10.43
CA GLY A 326 -5.80 29.71 11.32
C GLY A 326 -5.69 28.24 11.78
N TRP A 327 -6.42 27.32 11.15
CA TRP A 327 -6.41 25.89 11.48
C TRP A 327 -5.19 25.16 10.92
N ILE A 328 -4.63 25.65 9.82
CA ILE A 328 -3.38 25.19 9.22
C ILE A 328 -2.39 26.34 9.27
N ARG A 329 -1.26 26.14 9.95
CA ARG A 329 -0.20 27.14 10.10
C ARG A 329 0.99 26.82 9.19
N PRO A 330 1.80 27.81 8.80
CA PRO A 330 3.04 27.55 8.09
C PRO A 330 3.95 26.63 8.90
N GLY A 331 4.41 25.54 8.29
CA GLY A 331 5.27 24.55 8.94
C GLY A 331 4.53 23.29 9.41
N ASP A 332 3.20 23.30 9.45
CA ASP A 332 2.40 22.14 9.85
C ASP A 332 2.52 20.97 8.85
N LEU A 333 2.94 21.24 7.61
CA LEU A 333 3.05 20.24 6.53
C LEU A 333 4.49 19.91 6.16
N LYS A 334 5.47 20.44 6.90
CA LYS A 334 6.88 20.22 6.63
C LYS A 334 7.24 18.76 6.91
N ILE A 335 7.84 18.10 5.92
CA ILE A 335 8.31 16.73 6.00
C ILE A 335 9.78 16.77 6.40
N ASN A 336 10.14 16.01 7.44
CA ASN A 336 11.52 15.84 7.83
C ASN A 336 12.11 14.65 7.05
N PRO A 337 13.15 14.84 6.22
CA PRO A 337 13.72 13.78 5.36
C PRO A 337 14.54 12.71 6.12
N ARG A 338 14.36 12.55 7.43
CA ARG A 338 15.07 11.57 8.28
C ARG A 338 14.21 10.40 8.74
N MET A 339 13.15 10.07 7.99
CA MET A 339 12.38 8.82 8.17
C MET A 339 12.62 7.90 6.99
#